data_AF-Q9NBG0-F1
#
_entry.id   AF-Q9NBG0-F1
#
_cell.length_a   1.000
_cell.length_b   1.000
_cell.length_c   1.000
_cell.angle_alpha   90.00
_cell.angle_beta   90.00
_cell.angle_gamma   90.00
#
_symmetry.space_group_name_H-M   'P 1'
#
loop_
_entity.id
_entity.type
_entity.pdbx_description
1 polymer ?
#
loop_
_entity_poly.entity_id
_entity_poly.type
_entity_poly.pdbx_seq_one_letter_code
_entity_poly.pdbx_strand_id
1 'polypeptide(L)'
;LGCNLELKKIALYARNAEYNPKRFAAVIMRIRSPRTTALIFSSGKMVCTGAKSEEDSRLAARKYARIIQKLGFPAKFMDFKIQNIVGSIDVGFCLRLECFHTCHSQFSS
;
A
#
# COMPACT_ATOMS: atom_id res chain seq x y z
N LEU A 1 -12.45 4.27 3.14
CA LEU A 1 -13.22 5.14 2.22
C LEU A 1 -14.69 5.28 2.63
N GLY A 2 -15.23 4.41 3.48
CA GLY A 2 -16.53 4.60 4.13
C GLY A 2 -17.76 4.44 3.22
N CYS A 3 -17.59 3.82 2.05
CA CYS A 3 -18.67 3.52 1.11
C CYS A 3 -18.31 2.28 0.29
N ASN A 4 -19.34 1.60 -0.25
CA ASN A 4 -19.15 0.52 -1.20
C ASN A 4 -18.74 1.08 -2.56
N LEU A 5 -17.83 0.37 -3.23
CA LEU A 5 -17.20 0.79 -4.47
C LEU A 5 -17.45 -0.22 -5.58
N GLU A 6 -17.90 0.30 -6.72
CA GLU A 6 -18.03 -0.49 -7.94
C GLU A 6 -16.68 -0.57 -8.66
N LEU A 7 -15.96 -1.68 -8.46
CA LEU A 7 -14.58 -1.87 -8.93
C LEU A 7 -14.46 -1.77 -10.46
N LYS A 8 -15.45 -2.27 -11.21
CA LYS A 8 -15.50 -2.19 -12.68
C LYS A 8 -15.51 -0.75 -13.16
N LYS A 9 -16.35 0.10 -12.55
CA LYS A 9 -16.43 1.53 -12.84
C LYS A 9 -15.10 2.22 -12.54
N ILE A 10 -14.48 1.91 -11.40
CA ILE A 10 -13.17 2.49 -11.05
C ILE A 10 -12.12 2.10 -12.10
N ALA A 11 -12.04 0.82 -12.48
CA ALA A 11 -11.06 0.35 -13.46
C ALA A 11 -11.25 0.98 -14.85
N LEU A 12 -12.50 1.24 -15.25
CA LEU A 12 -12.81 1.83 -16.56
C LEU A 12 -12.43 3.31 -16.64
N TYR A 13 -12.66 4.08 -15.58
CA TYR A 13 -12.50 5.54 -15.61
C TYR A 13 -11.21 6.04 -14.94
N ALA A 14 -10.57 5.24 -14.08
CA ALA A 14 -9.33 5.63 -13.44
C ALA A 14 -8.12 5.40 -14.36
N ARG A 15 -7.22 6.39 -14.40
CA ARG A 15 -5.93 6.25 -15.08
C ARG A 15 -5.02 5.31 -14.27
N ASN A 16 -4.26 4.46 -14.96
CA ASN A 16 -3.32 3.51 -14.36
C ASN A 16 -3.97 2.59 -13.30
N ALA A 17 -5.18 2.11 -13.59
CA ALA A 17 -5.89 1.13 -12.78
C ALA A 17 -5.98 -0.21 -13.52
N GLU A 18 -5.70 -1.29 -12.81
CA GLU A 18 -5.82 -2.67 -13.28
C GLU A 18 -6.85 -3.41 -12.44
N TYR A 19 -7.73 -4.16 -13.07
CA TYR A 19 -8.71 -5.00 -12.38
C TYR A 19 -8.92 -6.31 -13.11
N ASN A 20 -8.59 -7.41 -12.45
CA ASN A 20 -8.88 -8.76 -12.92
C ASN A 20 -9.50 -9.57 -11.77
N PRO A 21 -10.84 -9.64 -11.67
CA PRO A 21 -11.51 -10.30 -10.56
C PRO A 21 -11.22 -11.80 -10.44
N LYS A 22 -10.83 -12.47 -11.54
CA LYS A 22 -10.43 -13.89 -11.50
C LYS A 22 -9.08 -14.10 -10.81
N ARG A 23 -8.19 -13.09 -10.86
CA ARG A 23 -6.86 -13.14 -10.26
C ARG A 23 -6.86 -12.55 -8.85
N PHE A 24 -7.49 -11.39 -8.68
CA PHE A 24 -7.47 -10.66 -7.42
C PHE A 24 -8.70 -9.75 -7.29
N ALA A 25 -9.41 -9.86 -6.17
CA ALA A 25 -10.66 -9.15 -5.91
C ALA A 25 -10.47 -7.68 -5.46
N ALA A 26 -9.53 -6.96 -6.08
CA ALA A 26 -9.27 -5.55 -5.82
C ALA A 26 -8.77 -4.83 -7.07
N VAL A 27 -9.01 -3.52 -7.15
CA VAL A 27 -8.41 -2.66 -8.17
C VAL A 27 -7.01 -2.28 -7.72
N ILE A 28 -6.03 -2.48 -8.59
CA ILE A 28 -4.65 -2.05 -8.39
C ILE A 28 -4.50 -0.69 -9.09
N MET A 29 -4.26 0.37 -8.34
CA MET A 29 -4.08 1.72 -8.86
C MET A 29 -2.69 2.24 -8.53
N ARG A 30 -2.05 2.97 -9.44
CA ARG A 30 -0.70 3.52 -9.22
C ARG A 30 -0.63 5.02 -9.51
N ILE A 31 0.07 5.75 -8.65
CA ILE A 31 0.40 7.17 -8.86
C ILE A 31 1.91 7.37 -8.86
N ARG A 32 2.37 8.41 -9.59
CA ARG A 32 3.81 8.69 -9.75
C ARG A 32 4.41 9.51 -8.61
N SER A 33 3.64 10.40 -7.99
CA SER A 33 4.13 11.31 -6.95
C SER A 33 3.14 11.37 -5.77
N PRO A 34 3.52 10.85 -4.59
CA PRO A 34 4.67 9.97 -4.35
C PRO A 34 4.46 8.59 -5.02
N ARG A 35 5.54 7.94 -5.47
CA ARG A 35 5.48 6.69 -6.23
C ARG A 35 4.94 5.57 -5.34
N THR A 36 3.67 5.25 -5.50
CA THR A 36 2.95 4.32 -4.62
C THR A 36 1.98 3.46 -5.41
N THR A 37 1.54 2.36 -4.81
CA THR A 37 0.48 1.48 -5.34
C THR A 37 -0.63 1.37 -4.29
N ALA A 38 -1.88 1.51 -4.71
CA ALA A 38 -3.04 1.26 -3.89
C ALA A 38 -3.79 0.01 -4.36
N LEU A 39 -4.23 -0.79 -3.39
CA LEU A 39 -5.18 -1.88 -3.57
C LEU A 39 -6.53 -1.41 -3.02
N ILE A 40 -7.55 -1.33 -3.87
CA ILE A 40 -8.87 -0.80 -3.53
C ILE A 40 -9.89 -1.94 -3.60
N PHE A 41 -10.54 -2.21 -2.47
CA PHE A 41 -11.52 -3.29 -2.33
C PHE A 41 -12.94 -2.77 -2.48
N SER A 42 -13.88 -3.64 -2.86
CA SER A 42 -15.29 -3.29 -3.05
C SER A 42 -15.95 -2.75 -1.77
N SER A 43 -15.44 -3.14 -0.60
CA SER A 43 -15.88 -2.65 0.72
C SER A 43 -15.46 -1.20 1.03
N GLY A 44 -14.68 -0.56 0.15
CA GLY A 44 -14.11 0.76 0.42
C GLY A 44 -12.90 0.76 1.35
N LYS A 45 -12.39 -0.43 1.72
CA LYS A 45 -11.05 -0.57 2.29
C LYS A 45 -10.00 -0.32 1.21
N MET A 46 -8.90 0.30 1.61
CA MET A 46 -7.78 0.59 0.72
C MET A 46 -6.47 0.33 1.45
N VAL A 47 -5.54 -0.33 0.77
CA VAL A 47 -4.17 -0.54 1.24
C VAL A 47 -3.24 0.25 0.33
N CYS A 48 -2.34 1.05 0.88
CA CYS A 48 -1.35 1.83 0.14
C CYS A 48 0.05 1.33 0.49
N THR A 49 0.88 1.07 -0.52
CA THR A 49 2.25 0.58 -0.37
C THR A 49 3.24 1.34 -1.25
N GLY A 50 4.52 1.27 -0.90
CA GLY A 50 5.64 1.86 -1.67
C GLY A 50 6.06 3.27 -1.26
N ALA A 51 5.40 3.87 -0.27
CA ALA A 51 5.83 5.15 0.30
C ALA A 51 7.11 4.97 1.13
N LYS A 52 7.99 5.97 1.11
CA LYS A 52 9.27 5.97 1.85
C LYS A 52 9.21 6.74 3.18
N SER A 53 8.15 7.50 3.40
CA SER A 53 7.88 8.22 4.66
C SER A 53 6.41 8.11 5.03
N GLU A 54 6.10 8.35 6.30
CA GLU A 54 4.72 8.41 6.78
C GLU A 54 3.94 9.54 6.09
N GLU A 55 4.58 10.69 5.90
CA GLU A 55 4.01 11.86 5.23
C GLU A 55 3.62 11.55 3.79
N ASP A 56 4.51 10.89 3.03
CA ASP A 56 4.24 10.44 1.67
C ASP A 56 3.13 9.40 1.63
N SER A 57 3.10 8.48 2.60
CA SER A 57 2.04 7.47 2.71
C SER A 57 0.67 8.12 2.92
N ARG A 58 0.59 9.10 3.83
CA ARG A 58 -0.63 9.86 4.10
C ARG A 58 -1.04 10.71 2.89
N LEU A 59 -0.09 11.36 2.23
CA LEU A 59 -0.34 12.15 1.02
C LEU A 59 -0.85 11.28 -0.14
N ALA A 60 -0.22 10.12 -0.37
CA ALA A 60 -0.66 9.15 -1.37
C ALA A 60 -2.08 8.67 -1.10
N ALA A 61 -2.36 8.23 0.12
CA ALA A 61 -3.67 7.73 0.51
C ALA A 61 -4.77 8.80 0.33
N ARG A 62 -4.47 10.07 0.65
CA ARG A 62 -5.36 11.21 0.35
C ARG A 62 -5.57 11.42 -1.15
N LYS A 63 -4.52 11.32 -1.97
CA LYS A 63 -4.62 11.44 -3.43
C LYS A 63 -5.50 10.32 -4.02
N TYR A 64 -5.35 9.08 -3.56
CA TYR A 64 -6.22 7.98 -3.98
C TYR A 64 -7.68 8.22 -3.58
N ALA A 65 -7.95 8.62 -2.34
CA ALA A 65 -9.29 8.97 -1.91
C ALA A 65 -9.90 10.08 -2.78
N ARG A 66 -9.10 11.09 -3.16
CA ARG A 66 -9.54 12.18 -4.04
C ARG A 66 -9.85 11.71 -5.47
N ILE A 67 -9.09 10.76 -6.00
CA ILE A 67 -9.39 10.14 -7.31
C ILE A 67 -10.75 9.45 -7.26
N ILE A 68 -11.00 8.66 -6.21
CA ILE A 68 -12.28 7.96 -6.01
C ILE A 68 -13.45 8.94 -5.87
N GLN A 69 -13.26 10.06 -5.16
CA GLN A 69 -14.26 11.13 -5.11
C GLN A 69 -14.56 11.74 -6.49
N LYS A 70 -13.53 11.99 -7.30
CA LYS A 70 -13.69 12.54 -8.65
C LYS A 70 -14.42 11.59 -9.62
N LEU A 71 -14.43 10.29 -9.32
CA LEU A 71 -15.19 9.28 -10.05
C LEU A 71 -16.68 9.21 -9.64
N GLY A 72 -17.12 10.07 -8.72
CA GLY A 72 -18.50 10.19 -8.29
C GLY A 72 -18.87 9.31 -7.09
N PHE A 73 -17.91 8.70 -6.41
CA PHE A 73 -18.18 7.95 -5.18
C PHE A 73 -18.14 8.87 -3.95
N PRO A 74 -19.04 8.71 -2.97
CA PRO A 74 -19.07 9.50 -1.73
C PRO A 74 -17.97 9.05 -0.74
N ALA A 75 -16.74 8.91 -1.23
CA ALA A 75 -15.61 8.43 -0.45
C ALA A 75 -15.08 9.49 0.53
N LYS A 76 -14.79 9.07 1.76
CA LYS A 76 -14.15 9.90 2.79
C LYS A 76 -12.78 9.33 3.16
N PHE A 77 -11.80 10.21 3.40
CA PHE A 77 -10.50 9.81 3.92
C PHE A 77 -10.59 9.70 5.45
N MET A 78 -10.61 8.46 5.96
CA MET A 78 -10.79 8.14 7.38
C MET A 78 -9.90 6.93 7.72
N ASP A 79 -9.64 6.72 9.00
CA ASP A 79 -8.95 5.54 9.55
C ASP A 79 -7.58 5.25 8.93
N PHE A 80 -6.79 6.31 8.69
CA PHE A 80 -5.41 6.14 8.23
C PHE A 80 -4.55 5.54 9.34
N LYS A 81 -3.95 4.38 9.06
CA LYS A 81 -3.04 3.69 9.98
C LYS A 81 -1.89 3.07 9.19
N ILE A 82 -0.66 3.32 9.65
CA ILE A 82 0.52 2.59 9.17
C ILE A 82 0.48 1.16 9.75
N GLN A 83 0.50 0.17 8.87
CA GLN A 83 0.41 -1.25 9.25
C GLN A 83 1.78 -1.94 9.27
N ASN A 84 2.71 -1.48 8.44
CA ASN A 84 4.03 -2.08 8.32
C ASN A 84 5.05 -1.00 7.91
N ILE A 85 6.27 -1.11 8.44
CA ILE A 85 7.43 -0.29 8.08
C ILE A 85 8.58 -1.25 7.83
N VAL A 86 9.22 -1.13 6.67
CA VAL A 86 10.38 -1.96 6.29
C VAL A 86 11.60 -1.05 6.20
N GLY A 87 12.63 -1.37 6.98
CA GLY A 87 13.93 -0.72 6.95
C GLY A 87 15.00 -1.68 6.44
N SER A 88 15.99 -1.18 5.73
CA SER A 88 17.15 -1.94 5.29
C SER A 88 18.40 -1.10 5.54
N ILE A 89 19.45 -1.76 6.03
CA ILE A 89 20.75 -1.17 6.30
C ILE A 89 21.84 -2.09 5.73
N ASP A 90 22.90 -1.49 5.22
CA ASP A 90 24.14 -2.16 4.87
C ASP A 90 25.20 -1.81 5.93
N VAL A 91 25.80 -2.83 6.52
CA VAL A 91 26.81 -2.67 7.57
C VAL A 91 28.22 -2.45 7.01
N GLY A 92 28.44 -2.64 5.70
CA GLY A 92 29.70 -2.34 5.02
C GLY A 92 30.85 -3.32 5.31
N PHE A 93 30.59 -4.43 5.99
CA PHE A 93 31.56 -5.51 6.24
C PHE A 93 30.89 -6.89 6.21
N CYS A 94 31.68 -7.93 5.96
CA CYS A 94 31.19 -9.30 5.94
C CYS A 94 30.89 -9.81 7.35
N LEU A 95 29.69 -10.34 7.56
CA LEU A 95 29.29 -10.99 8.80
C LEU A 95 29.48 -12.51 8.69
N ARG A 96 30.17 -13.10 9.67
CA ARG A 96 30.26 -14.56 9.81
C ARG A 96 29.04 -15.07 10.57
N LEU A 97 28.01 -15.47 9.82
CA LEU A 97 26.72 -15.88 10.38
C LEU A 97 26.81 -17.11 11.31
N GLU A 98 27.76 -18.01 11.09
CA GLU A 98 27.99 -19.17 11.95
C GLU A 98 28.33 -18.77 13.39
N CYS A 99 29.38 -17.95 13.58
CA CYS A 99 29.73 -17.44 14.91
C CYS A 99 28.62 -16.57 15.49
N PHE A 100 27.94 -15.78 14.66
CA PHE A 100 26.82 -14.96 15.11
C PHE A 100 25.69 -15.83 15.67
N HIS A 101 25.32 -16.91 15.00
CA HIS A 101 24.32 -17.88 15.46
C HIS A 101 24.75 -18.58 16.75
N THR A 102 25.99 -19.08 16.83
CA THR A 102 26.47 -19.76 18.05
C THR A 102 26.45 -18.83 19.26
N CYS A 103 26.89 -17.57 19.12
CA CYS A 103 26.93 -16.60 20.22
C CYS A 103 25.54 -16.08 20.63
N HIS A 104 24.54 -16.13 19.73
CA HIS A 104 23.19 -15.62 19.98
C HIS A 104 22.13 -16.72 19.91
N SER A 105 22.51 -17.97 20.16
CA SER A 105 21.60 -19.13 20.12
C SER A 105 20.39 -18.95 21.04
N GLN A 106 20.56 -18.25 22.16
CA GLN A 106 19.49 -17.88 23.09
C GLN A 106 18.42 -16.92 22.50
N PHE A 107 18.71 -16.27 21.37
CA PHE A 107 17.81 -15.33 20.69
C PHE A 107 17.31 -15.84 19.32
N SER A 108 17.85 -16.96 18.83
CA SER A 108 17.42 -17.61 17.59
C SER A 108 16.66 -18.89 17.92
N SER A 109 15.35 -18.91 17.67
CA SER A 109 14.53 -20.13 17.69
C SER A 109 14.70 -20.95 16.42
#